data_AF-A0A816HNA2-F1
#
_entry.id   AF-A0A816HNA2-F1
#
_cell.length_a   1.000
_cell.length_b   1.000
_cell.length_c   1.000
_cell.angle_alpha   90.00
_cell.angle_beta   90.00
_cell.angle_gamma   90.00
#
_symmetry.space_group_name_H-M   'P 1'
#
loop_
_entity.id
_entity.type
_entity.pdbx_description
1 polymer ?
#
loop_
_entity_poly.entity_id
_entity_poly.type
_entity_poly.pdbx_seq_one_letter_code
_entity_poly.pdbx_strand_id
1 'polypeptide(L)'
;MSLLKQNFKVPDGWRWDGDWYISPEISARYADDAGHRKFTEEVYEHQYRLIAGAQWQPKAIGWTDLVGDKVASKDERNDPPEGWEWEDNWTIDTNRAVDEEGFEYSVNQTLSGWCPVEKIFHLTRRRRWYRTRILKEDPNVLERKKRAMTNVSTNGGWEYAPMFNLKFHADERSLDMTRRRRWHRKMVPDNSLIDTNLPNHG
;
A
#
# COMPACT_ATOMS: atom_id res chain seq x y z
N MET A 1 -9.58 3.69 27.54
CA MET A 1 -10.29 4.92 27.09
C MET A 1 -11.32 4.52 26.05
N SER A 2 -12.59 4.90 26.22
CA SER A 2 -13.66 4.64 25.27
C SER A 2 -13.80 5.81 24.29
N LEU A 3 -13.72 5.54 22.99
CA LEU A 3 -14.06 6.52 21.94
C LEU A 3 -15.58 6.59 21.82
N LEU A 4 -16.21 7.46 22.62
CA LEU A 4 -17.66 7.65 22.58
C LEU A 4 -18.07 8.36 21.28
N LYS A 5 -19.15 7.90 20.65
CA LYS A 5 -19.70 8.47 19.40
C LYS A 5 -19.97 9.98 19.46
N GLN A 6 -20.25 10.50 20.66
CA GLN A 6 -20.50 11.92 20.93
C GLN A 6 -19.25 12.81 20.90
N ASN A 7 -18.05 12.22 20.95
CA ASN A 7 -16.81 12.97 20.95
C ASN A 7 -16.37 13.39 19.53
N PHE A 8 -17.05 12.89 18.49
CA PHE A 8 -16.75 13.22 17.10
C PHE A 8 -17.53 14.46 16.66
N LYS A 9 -16.82 15.57 16.46
CA LYS A 9 -17.36 16.84 15.97
C LYS A 9 -17.09 16.99 14.47
N VAL A 10 -18.03 17.62 13.77
CA VAL A 10 -17.86 17.93 12.35
C VAL A 10 -16.99 19.18 12.22
N PRO A 11 -16.00 19.22 11.31
CA PRO A 11 -15.28 20.44 10.95
C PRO A 11 -16.19 21.49 10.31
N ASP A 12 -15.77 22.76 10.34
CA ASP A 12 -16.52 23.85 9.69
C ASP A 12 -16.70 23.59 8.18
N GLY A 13 -17.90 23.87 7.67
CA GLY A 13 -18.27 23.64 6.26
C GLY A 13 -18.57 22.19 5.88
N TRP A 14 -18.66 21.30 6.86
CA TRP A 14 -19.12 19.93 6.67
C TRP A 14 -20.35 19.66 7.53
N ARG A 15 -21.15 18.68 7.13
CA ARG A 15 -22.24 18.14 7.94
C ARG A 15 -22.24 16.62 7.89
N TRP A 16 -22.77 16.01 8.95
CA TRP A 16 -23.07 14.58 8.91
C TRP A 16 -24.19 14.30 7.90
N ASP A 17 -24.03 13.24 7.12
CA ASP A 17 -25.03 12.68 6.22
C ASP A 17 -25.51 11.36 6.82
N GLY A 18 -26.60 11.44 7.59
CA GLY A 18 -27.19 10.31 8.30
C GLY A 18 -26.51 9.94 9.62
N ASP A 19 -26.94 8.80 10.16
CA ASP A 19 -26.49 8.26 11.43
C ASP A 19 -25.33 7.29 11.29
N TRP A 20 -24.72 6.95 12.43
CA TRP A 20 -23.72 5.89 12.50
C TRP A 20 -24.30 4.56 12.03
N TYR A 21 -23.67 3.95 11.04
CA TYR A 21 -24.01 2.62 10.55
C TYR A 21 -22.84 1.65 10.73
N ILE A 22 -23.15 0.35 10.77
CA ILE A 22 -22.15 -0.71 10.84
C ILE A 22 -21.65 -0.96 9.42
N SER A 23 -20.34 -0.85 9.21
CA SER A 23 -19.70 -1.08 7.91
C SER A 23 -18.75 -2.26 8.06
N PRO A 24 -19.20 -3.50 7.83
CA PRO A 24 -18.34 -4.66 7.83
C PRO A 24 -17.29 -4.48 6.74
N GLU A 25 -16.03 -4.34 7.15
CA GLU A 25 -14.92 -4.53 6.24
C GLU A 25 -14.06 -5.59 6.90
N ILE A 26 -13.98 -6.76 6.27
CA ILE A 26 -13.02 -7.79 6.68
C ILE A 26 -11.67 -7.30 6.16
N SER A 27 -11.18 -6.21 6.75
CA SER A 27 -9.85 -5.71 6.51
C SER A 27 -8.91 -6.72 7.16
N ALA A 28 -8.55 -7.75 6.37
CA ALA A 28 -7.25 -8.36 6.52
C ALA A 28 -6.26 -7.18 6.48
N ARG A 29 -5.46 -7.08 7.54
CA ARG A 29 -4.50 -6.03 7.90
C ARG A 29 -3.94 -5.17 6.75
N TYR A 30 -3.45 -3.99 7.16
CA TYR A 30 -2.54 -3.00 6.54
C TYR A 30 -1.33 -3.55 5.75
N ALA A 31 -1.49 -4.56 4.92
CA ALA A 31 -0.50 -4.91 3.91
C ALA A 31 -0.71 -4.00 2.70
N ASP A 32 0.37 -3.70 1.98
CA ASP A 32 0.33 -2.78 0.83
C ASP A 32 -0.63 -3.26 -0.28
N ASP A 33 -0.97 -4.55 -0.28
CA ASP A 33 -1.86 -5.21 -1.23
C ASP A 33 -3.29 -5.44 -0.72
N ALA A 34 -3.65 -4.89 0.45
CA ALA A 34 -4.97 -5.06 1.04
C ALA A 34 -6.07 -4.46 0.14
N GLY A 35 -7.01 -5.30 -0.30
CA GLY A 35 -8.09 -4.91 -1.22
C GLY A 35 -7.71 -4.88 -2.70
N HIS A 36 -6.45 -5.18 -3.03
CA HIS A 36 -5.97 -5.27 -4.40
C HIS A 36 -6.00 -6.72 -4.90
N ARG A 37 -6.35 -6.91 -6.18
CA ARG A 37 -6.26 -8.20 -6.88
C ARG A 37 -5.02 -8.29 -7.78
N LYS A 38 -4.37 -7.15 -8.00
CA LYS A 38 -3.18 -6.97 -8.82
C LYS A 38 -2.27 -6.00 -8.08
N PHE A 39 -1.01 -6.36 -7.91
CA PHE A 39 -0.03 -5.59 -7.15
C PHE A 39 1.32 -5.61 -7.86
N THR A 40 1.93 -4.44 -8.02
CA THR A 40 3.26 -4.31 -8.62
C THR A 40 4.32 -4.44 -7.53
N GLU A 41 5.17 -5.45 -7.64
CA GLU A 41 6.40 -5.51 -6.87
C GLU A 41 7.49 -4.70 -7.57
N GLU A 42 8.29 -4.00 -6.78
CA GLU A 42 9.44 -3.26 -7.25
C GLU A 42 10.63 -3.41 -6.30
N VAL A 43 11.82 -3.42 -6.87
CA VAL A 43 13.10 -3.37 -6.16
C VAL A 43 14.10 -2.54 -6.96
N TYR A 44 15.03 -1.88 -6.28
CA TYR A 44 16.08 -1.09 -6.89
C TYR A 44 17.42 -1.80 -6.76
N GLU A 45 18.04 -2.10 -7.90
CA GLU A 45 19.42 -2.59 -7.97
C GLU A 45 20.38 -1.40 -7.89
N HIS A 46 21.36 -1.43 -6.99
CA HIS A 46 22.31 -0.34 -6.76
C HIS A 46 23.73 -0.73 -7.15
N GLN A 47 24.38 0.18 -7.87
CA GLN A 47 25.78 0.11 -8.22
C GLN A 47 26.50 1.39 -7.79
N TYR A 48 27.81 1.28 -7.58
CA TYR A 48 28.65 2.39 -7.15
C TYR A 48 29.99 2.37 -7.87
N ARG A 49 30.67 3.51 -7.85
CA ARG A 49 32.09 3.63 -8.19
C ARG A 49 32.78 4.55 -7.19
N LEU A 50 34.05 4.27 -6.90
CA LEU A 50 34.82 5.03 -5.90
C LEU A 50 35.40 6.33 -6.47
N ILE A 51 35.69 6.34 -7.77
CA ILE A 51 36.36 7.45 -8.45
C ILE A 51 35.50 7.85 -9.66
N ALA A 52 35.43 9.15 -9.92
CA ALA A 52 34.76 9.69 -11.10
C ALA A 52 35.28 9.04 -12.39
N GLY A 53 34.37 8.56 -13.24
CA GLY A 53 34.69 7.88 -14.49
C GLY A 53 35.21 6.43 -14.36
N ALA A 54 35.33 5.88 -13.15
CA ALA A 54 35.65 4.46 -12.98
C ALA A 54 34.45 3.55 -13.38
N GLN A 55 34.73 2.25 -13.53
CA GLN A 55 33.69 1.25 -13.80
C GLN A 55 32.72 1.10 -12.63
N TRP A 56 31.45 0.89 -12.95
CA TRP A 56 30.40 0.59 -11.99
C TRP A 56 30.59 -0.80 -11.38
N GLN A 57 30.37 -0.91 -10.06
CA GLN A 57 30.49 -2.14 -9.28
C GLN A 57 29.22 -2.37 -8.45
N PRO A 58 28.82 -3.61 -8.17
CA PRO A 58 27.70 -3.90 -7.28
C PRO A 58 27.92 -3.31 -5.88
N LYS A 59 26.92 -2.63 -5.33
CA LYS A 59 27.01 -2.05 -3.98
C LYS A 59 26.84 -3.13 -2.89
N ALA A 60 27.48 -2.94 -1.73
CA ALA A 60 27.34 -3.86 -0.59
C ALA A 60 25.88 -4.01 -0.10
N ILE A 61 25.13 -2.91 -0.09
CA ILE A 61 23.66 -2.93 -0.07
C ILE A 61 23.21 -2.74 -1.51
N GLY A 62 23.13 -3.85 -2.24
CA GLY A 62 22.86 -3.86 -3.67
C GLY A 62 21.38 -3.75 -4.02
N TRP A 63 20.47 -3.93 -3.06
CA TRP A 63 19.02 -3.97 -3.31
C TRP A 63 18.25 -3.20 -2.25
N THR A 64 17.39 -2.28 -2.67
CA THR A 64 16.50 -1.53 -1.78
C THR A 64 15.08 -1.44 -2.31
N ASP A 65 14.14 -1.06 -1.45
CA ASP A 65 12.86 -0.53 -1.89
C ASP A 65 12.98 0.95 -2.35
N LEU A 66 11.84 1.58 -2.63
CA LEU A 66 11.75 2.99 -3.04
C LEU A 66 12.29 3.96 -1.97
N VAL A 67 12.09 3.64 -0.69
CA VAL A 67 12.48 4.48 0.48
C VAL A 67 13.99 4.37 0.75
N GLY A 68 14.60 3.27 0.32
CA GLY A 68 16.03 2.99 0.51
C GLY A 68 16.30 1.92 1.56
N ASP A 69 15.26 1.27 2.09
CA ASP A 69 15.42 0.16 3.02
C ASP A 69 15.90 -1.08 2.28
N LYS A 70 16.82 -1.83 2.92
CA LYS A 70 17.40 -3.02 2.33
C LYS A 70 16.32 -4.09 2.13
N VAL A 71 16.26 -4.63 0.91
CA VAL A 71 15.38 -5.74 0.55
C VAL A 71 16.17 -6.90 -0.06
N ALA A 72 15.52 -8.06 -0.16
CA ALA A 72 16.04 -9.19 -0.92
C ALA A 72 16.14 -8.84 -2.42
N SER A 73 17.13 -9.42 -3.08
CA SER A 73 17.35 -9.26 -4.52
C SER A 73 16.20 -9.83 -5.35
N LYS A 74 16.14 -9.45 -6.63
CA LYS A 74 15.14 -9.99 -7.57
C LYS A 74 15.17 -11.53 -7.64
N ASP A 75 16.36 -12.13 -7.53
CA ASP A 75 16.60 -13.57 -7.66
C ASP A 75 16.32 -14.34 -6.37
N GLU A 76 16.32 -13.66 -5.22
CA GLU A 76 15.90 -14.25 -3.94
C GLU A 76 14.37 -14.20 -3.77
N ARG A 77 13.69 -13.34 -4.53
CA ARG A 77 12.22 -13.16 -4.49
C ARG A 77 11.51 -14.03 -5.54
N ASN A 78 11.89 -15.29 -5.70
CA ASN A 78 11.25 -16.13 -6.73
C ASN A 78 9.83 -16.55 -6.36
N ASP A 79 9.54 -16.76 -5.07
CA ASP A 79 8.24 -17.24 -4.62
C ASP A 79 7.26 -16.09 -4.36
N PRO A 80 6.03 -16.14 -4.90
CA PRO A 80 5.00 -15.18 -4.57
C PRO A 80 4.49 -15.40 -3.14
N PRO A 81 4.07 -14.34 -2.43
CA PRO A 81 3.45 -14.50 -1.12
C PRO A 81 2.21 -15.38 -1.15
N GLU A 82 1.84 -15.93 0.00
CA GLU A 82 0.71 -16.85 0.12
C GLU A 82 -0.58 -16.25 -0.49
N GLY A 83 -1.19 -16.98 -1.42
CA GLY A 83 -2.41 -16.55 -2.11
C GLY A 83 -2.17 -15.61 -3.30
N TRP A 84 -0.93 -15.41 -3.72
CA TRP A 84 -0.57 -14.68 -4.93
C TRP A 84 0.14 -15.57 -5.95
N GLU A 85 0.12 -15.16 -7.20
CA GLU A 85 0.93 -15.73 -8.29
C GLU A 85 1.57 -14.61 -9.11
N TRP A 86 2.76 -14.85 -9.68
CA TRP A 86 3.38 -13.90 -10.58
C TRP A 86 2.65 -13.90 -11.92
N GLU A 87 2.23 -12.72 -12.37
CA GLU A 87 1.70 -12.51 -13.72
C GLU A 87 2.86 -12.37 -14.71
N ASP A 88 3.91 -11.65 -14.30
CA ASP A 88 5.04 -11.28 -15.16
C ASP A 88 6.39 -11.63 -14.52
N ASN A 89 7.43 -11.71 -15.35
CA ASN A 89 8.82 -11.76 -14.91
C ASN A 89 9.34 -10.36 -14.52
N TRP A 90 10.43 -10.33 -13.75
CA TRP A 90 11.15 -9.10 -13.46
C TRP A 90 11.58 -8.40 -14.75
N THR A 91 11.17 -7.14 -14.88
CA THR A 91 11.44 -6.29 -16.03
C THR A 91 12.07 -4.98 -15.57
N ILE A 92 12.98 -4.43 -16.37
CA ILE A 92 13.57 -3.12 -16.12
C ILE A 92 12.55 -2.03 -16.49
N ASP A 93 12.40 -1.03 -15.64
CA ASP A 93 11.53 0.11 -15.93
C ASP A 93 12.25 1.18 -16.76
N THR A 94 12.08 1.13 -18.08
CA THR A 94 12.60 2.13 -19.02
C THR A 94 11.59 3.25 -19.32
N ASN A 95 10.39 3.23 -18.74
CA ASN A 95 9.36 4.25 -18.97
C ASN A 95 9.52 5.48 -18.05
N ARG A 96 10.47 5.44 -17.11
CA ARG A 96 10.79 6.54 -16.20
C ARG A 96 11.91 7.43 -16.75
N ALA A 97 12.24 8.48 -16.00
CA ALA A 97 13.42 9.30 -16.27
C ALA A 97 14.71 8.54 -15.93
N VAL A 98 15.08 7.62 -16.81
CA VAL A 98 16.28 6.76 -16.75
C VAL A 98 17.00 6.78 -18.10
N ASP A 99 18.19 6.19 -18.17
CA ASP A 99 18.89 5.93 -19.43
C ASP A 99 18.33 4.70 -20.18
N GLU A 100 18.96 4.34 -21.30
CA GLU A 100 18.57 3.20 -22.14
C GLU A 100 18.70 1.84 -21.43
N GLU A 101 19.56 1.75 -20.41
CA GLU A 101 19.75 0.54 -19.60
C GLU A 101 18.86 0.50 -18.34
N GLY A 102 18.07 1.56 -18.11
CA GLY A 102 17.17 1.74 -16.97
C GLY A 102 17.81 2.34 -15.71
N PHE A 103 19.03 2.87 -15.81
CA PHE A 103 19.71 3.50 -14.69
C PHE A 103 19.34 4.97 -14.51
N GLU A 104 19.23 5.35 -13.25
CA GLU A 104 19.28 6.74 -12.80
C GLU A 104 20.48 6.95 -11.88
N TYR A 105 21.02 8.16 -11.88
CA TYR A 105 22.33 8.46 -11.32
C TYR A 105 22.28 9.50 -10.22
N SER A 106 23.15 9.39 -9.24
CA SER A 106 23.27 10.34 -8.12
C SER A 106 24.71 10.43 -7.62
N VAL A 107 25.07 11.58 -7.06
CA VAL A 107 26.36 11.74 -6.37
C VAL A 107 26.34 10.95 -5.06
N ASN A 108 25.22 11.01 -4.34
CA ASN A 108 24.99 10.26 -3.12
C ASN A 108 23.48 9.99 -2.96
N GLN A 109 23.13 8.74 -2.65
CA GLN A 109 21.75 8.27 -2.42
C GLN A 109 20.96 9.10 -1.40
N THR A 110 21.61 9.67 -0.39
CA THR A 110 20.94 10.36 0.73
C THR A 110 20.82 11.88 0.51
N LEU A 111 21.72 12.47 -0.28
CA LEU A 111 21.88 13.93 -0.34
C LEU A 111 21.47 14.55 -1.69
N SER A 112 21.44 13.76 -2.77
CA SER A 112 21.13 14.26 -4.10
C SER A 112 20.02 13.45 -4.77
N GLY A 113 19.18 14.16 -5.54
CA GLY A 113 18.18 13.54 -6.40
C GLY A 113 18.80 12.68 -7.50
N TRP A 114 17.96 11.85 -8.11
CA TRP A 114 18.33 10.96 -9.20
C TRP A 114 18.13 11.62 -10.56
N CYS A 115 19.06 11.41 -11.49
CA CYS A 115 19.04 11.99 -12.83
C CYS A 115 19.12 10.90 -13.92
N PRO A 116 18.45 11.06 -15.07
CA PRO A 116 18.47 10.09 -16.16
C PRO A 116 19.80 10.01 -16.92
N VAL A 117 20.63 11.06 -16.87
CA VAL A 117 21.85 11.19 -17.69
C VAL A 117 23.09 10.97 -16.84
N GLU A 118 23.95 10.04 -17.24
CA GLU A 118 25.24 9.82 -16.58
C GLU A 118 26.13 11.06 -16.68
N LYS A 119 26.79 11.39 -15.57
CA LYS A 119 27.87 12.37 -15.49
C LYS A 119 29.06 11.73 -14.81
N ILE A 120 30.26 12.15 -15.20
CA ILE A 120 31.52 11.58 -14.70
C ILE A 120 31.64 11.61 -13.17
N PHE A 121 31.03 12.59 -12.52
CA PHE A 121 31.10 12.78 -11.06
C PHE A 121 30.02 12.01 -10.28
N HIS A 122 29.08 11.34 -10.95
CA HIS A 122 28.15 10.46 -10.24
C HIS A 122 28.92 9.28 -9.64
N LEU A 123 28.61 8.95 -8.39
CA LEU A 123 29.27 7.86 -7.65
C LEU A 123 28.34 6.69 -7.39
N THR A 124 27.04 6.89 -7.59
CA THR A 124 26.01 5.86 -7.43
C THR A 124 25.05 5.88 -8.60
N ARG A 125 24.59 4.70 -9.01
CA ARG A 125 23.45 4.54 -9.93
C ARG A 125 22.51 3.47 -9.39
N ARG A 126 21.23 3.58 -9.71
CA ARG A 126 20.26 2.52 -9.41
C ARG A 126 19.34 2.27 -10.59
N ARG A 127 18.79 1.06 -10.66
CA ARG A 127 17.83 0.67 -11.67
C ARG A 127 16.64 -0.02 -11.03
N ARG A 128 15.43 0.39 -11.43
CA ARG A 128 14.18 -0.21 -10.96
C ARG A 128 13.89 -1.48 -11.74
N TRP A 129 13.76 -2.58 -11.00
CA TRP A 129 13.14 -3.81 -11.46
C TRP A 129 11.72 -3.85 -10.93
N TYR A 130 10.77 -4.23 -11.78
CA TYR A 130 9.38 -4.41 -11.38
C TYR A 130 8.79 -5.65 -12.02
N ARG A 131 7.74 -6.19 -11.40
CA ARG A 131 6.88 -7.24 -11.95
C ARG A 131 5.52 -7.17 -11.30
N THR A 132 4.55 -7.88 -11.85
CA THR A 132 3.21 -7.91 -11.30
C THR A 132 2.89 -9.26 -10.69
N ARG A 133 2.17 -9.24 -9.57
CA ARG A 133 1.47 -10.40 -9.02
C ARG A 133 -0.02 -10.19 -9.06
N ILE A 134 -0.75 -11.28 -9.25
CA ILE A 134 -2.20 -11.34 -9.18
C ILE A 134 -2.64 -12.24 -8.04
N LEU A 135 -3.73 -11.87 -7.39
CA LEU A 135 -4.27 -12.64 -6.27
C LEU A 135 -4.84 -13.94 -6.84
N LYS A 136 -4.35 -15.08 -6.34
CA LYS A 136 -4.84 -16.39 -6.72
C LYS A 136 -6.32 -16.49 -6.41
N GLU A 137 -7.13 -16.63 -7.45
CA GLU A 137 -8.56 -16.86 -7.32
C GLU A 137 -8.82 -18.33 -6.96
N ASP A 138 -8.51 -18.71 -5.72
CA ASP A 138 -8.95 -20.01 -5.21
C ASP A 138 -10.45 -19.93 -4.89
N PRO A 139 -11.31 -20.71 -5.58
CA PRO A 139 -12.75 -20.69 -5.34
C PRO A 139 -13.11 -20.96 -3.87
N ASN A 140 -12.36 -21.82 -3.17
CA ASN A 140 -12.59 -22.12 -1.75
C ASN A 140 -12.21 -20.93 -0.87
N VAL A 141 -11.14 -20.20 -1.19
CA VAL A 141 -10.74 -18.99 -0.45
C VAL A 141 -11.75 -17.87 -0.67
N LEU A 142 -12.23 -17.69 -1.91
CA LEU A 142 -13.26 -16.73 -2.24
C LEU A 142 -14.58 -17.06 -1.54
N GLU A 143 -14.99 -18.33 -1.52
CA GLU A 143 -16.17 -18.81 -0.81
C GLU A 143 -16.02 -18.61 0.71
N ARG A 144 -14.85 -18.91 1.28
CA ARG A 144 -14.58 -18.66 2.71
C ARG A 144 -14.63 -17.17 3.04
N LYS A 145 -14.09 -16.29 2.19
CA LYS A 145 -14.19 -14.82 2.34
C LYS A 145 -15.65 -14.36 2.24
N LYS A 146 -16.41 -14.84 1.25
CA LYS A 146 -17.84 -14.54 1.11
C LYS A 146 -18.63 -14.99 2.34
N ARG A 147 -18.43 -16.23 2.80
CA ARG A 147 -19.07 -16.76 4.02
C ARG A 147 -18.72 -15.93 5.25
N ALA A 148 -17.44 -15.58 5.43
CA ALA A 148 -17.03 -14.71 6.51
C ALA A 148 -17.73 -13.34 6.43
N MET A 149 -17.84 -12.75 5.24
CA MET A 149 -18.51 -11.45 5.03
C MET A 149 -20.00 -11.51 5.33
N THR A 150 -20.65 -12.60 4.91
CA THR A 150 -22.05 -12.90 5.26
C THR A 150 -22.19 -13.07 6.77
N ASN A 151 -21.33 -13.84 7.43
CA ASN A 151 -21.39 -14.09 8.87
C ASN A 151 -21.17 -12.83 9.70
N VAL A 152 -20.23 -11.95 9.33
CA VAL A 152 -20.07 -10.65 10.00
C VAL A 152 -21.33 -9.81 9.83
N SER A 153 -21.94 -9.83 8.64
CA SER A 153 -23.16 -9.06 8.36
C SER A 153 -24.36 -9.58 9.16
N THR A 154 -24.53 -10.90 9.28
CA THR A 154 -25.62 -11.52 10.05
C THR A 154 -25.41 -11.39 11.55
N ASN A 155 -24.16 -11.41 12.02
CA ASN A 155 -23.82 -11.28 13.44
C ASN A 155 -23.69 -9.81 13.90
N GLY A 156 -24.44 -8.89 13.29
CA GLY A 156 -24.48 -7.48 13.70
C GLY A 156 -23.14 -6.75 13.62
N GLY A 157 -22.25 -7.19 12.73
CA GLY A 157 -20.95 -6.56 12.44
C GLY A 157 -19.81 -6.91 13.38
N TRP A 158 -19.97 -7.92 14.25
CA TRP A 158 -18.92 -8.31 15.18
C TRP A 158 -17.90 -9.25 14.55
N GLU A 159 -16.63 -9.01 14.87
CA GLU A 159 -15.51 -9.91 14.59
C GLU A 159 -14.81 -10.27 15.91
N TYR A 160 -14.17 -11.44 15.97
CA TYR A 160 -13.59 -12.03 17.19
C TYR A 160 -12.12 -12.39 17.00
N ALA A 161 -11.36 -12.37 18.10
CA ALA A 161 -9.99 -12.86 18.15
C ALA A 161 -9.59 -13.25 19.59
N PRO A 162 -8.59 -14.13 19.77
CA PRO A 162 -8.05 -14.43 21.10
C PRO A 162 -7.38 -13.21 21.76
N MET A 163 -6.78 -12.30 20.98
CA MET A 163 -6.12 -11.08 21.47
C MET A 163 -6.18 -9.95 20.41
N PHE A 164 -6.09 -8.69 20.84
CA PHE A 164 -6.19 -7.50 19.97
C PHE A 164 -5.12 -7.41 18.87
N ASN A 165 -3.94 -8.00 19.09
CA ASN A 165 -2.83 -8.03 18.14
C ASN A 165 -2.88 -9.22 17.16
N LEU A 166 -3.89 -10.09 17.27
CA LEU A 166 -4.08 -11.24 16.38
C LEU A 166 -5.06 -10.93 15.25
N LYS A 167 -5.27 -11.90 14.36
CA LYS A 167 -6.17 -11.76 13.22
C LYS A 167 -7.60 -12.00 13.67
N PHE A 168 -8.48 -11.04 13.43
CA PHE A 168 -9.90 -11.17 13.68
C PHE A 168 -10.58 -12.07 12.64
N HIS A 169 -11.64 -12.77 13.06
CA HIS A 169 -12.47 -13.62 12.21
C HIS A 169 -13.97 -13.46 12.53
N ALA A 170 -14.82 -13.93 11.62
CA ALA A 170 -16.27 -13.73 11.68
C ALA A 170 -16.96 -14.57 12.75
N ASP A 171 -16.51 -15.81 12.95
CA ASP A 171 -17.18 -16.78 13.82
C ASP A 171 -16.64 -16.70 15.25
N GLU A 172 -17.50 -16.64 16.25
CA GLU A 172 -17.12 -16.66 17.67
C GLU A 172 -16.58 -18.05 18.07
N ARG A 173 -15.42 -18.09 18.73
CA ARG A 173 -14.78 -19.32 19.21
C ARG A 173 -14.54 -19.23 20.71
N SER A 174 -14.43 -20.39 21.36
CA SER A 174 -14.26 -20.49 22.82
C SER A 174 -12.99 -19.83 23.36
N LEU A 175 -11.95 -19.67 22.53
CA LEU A 175 -10.68 -19.03 22.91
C LEU A 175 -10.65 -17.54 22.60
N ASP A 176 -11.73 -16.97 22.04
CA ASP A 176 -11.78 -15.55 21.72
C ASP A 176 -12.05 -14.72 22.96
N MET A 177 -11.07 -13.90 23.34
CA MET A 177 -11.19 -12.98 24.47
C MET A 177 -11.52 -11.55 24.03
N THR A 178 -11.48 -11.28 22.72
CA THR A 178 -11.69 -9.93 22.17
C THR A 178 -12.66 -9.96 21.00
N ARG A 179 -13.47 -8.91 20.89
CA ARG A 179 -14.31 -8.67 19.72
C ARG A 179 -14.25 -7.20 19.29
N ARG A 180 -14.42 -6.93 18.01
CA ARG A 180 -14.46 -5.58 17.43
C ARG A 180 -15.64 -5.42 16.47
N ARG A 181 -16.06 -4.17 16.26
CA ARG A 181 -17.08 -3.81 15.26
C ARG A 181 -16.77 -2.43 14.71
N ARG A 182 -16.89 -2.27 13.39
CA ARG A 182 -16.61 -1.02 12.69
C ARG A 182 -17.87 -0.18 12.51
N TRP A 183 -17.84 1.04 13.04
CA TRP A 183 -18.87 2.05 12.84
C TRP A 183 -18.38 3.09 11.85
N HIS A 184 -19.22 3.44 10.88
CA HIS A 184 -19.00 4.51 9.92
C HIS A 184 -20.10 5.55 10.02
N ARG A 185 -19.76 6.80 9.72
CA ARG A 185 -20.71 7.88 9.54
C ARG A 185 -20.19 8.79 8.44
N LYS A 186 -21.03 9.09 7.46
CA LYS A 186 -20.65 9.84 6.27
C LYS A 186 -20.67 11.34 6.58
N MET A 187 -19.67 12.07 6.08
CA MET A 187 -19.65 13.54 6.06
C MET A 187 -19.79 14.02 4.62
N VAL A 188 -20.53 15.11 4.43
CA VAL A 188 -20.66 15.79 3.14
C VAL A 188 -20.42 17.28 3.31
N PRO A 189 -19.95 18.00 2.28
CA PRO A 189 -19.85 19.45 2.33
C PRO A 189 -21.20 20.07 2.65
N ASP A 190 -21.19 21.13 3.46
CA ASP A 190 -22.38 21.90 3.75
C ASP A 190 -22.60 22.94 2.64
N ASN A 191 -23.44 22.60 1.67
CA ASN A 191 -23.77 23.48 0.54
C ASN A 191 -24.48 24.78 0.98
N SER A 192 -24.86 24.93 2.25
CA SER A 192 -25.41 26.20 2.77
C SER A 192 -24.37 27.33 2.89
N LEU A 193 -23.07 27.01 2.79
CA LEU A 193 -21.96 27.99 2.79
C LEU A 193 -21.44 28.34 1.39
N ILE A 194 -22.01 27.74 0.34
CA ILE A 194 -21.68 28.13 -1.04
C ILE A 194 -22.56 29.34 -1.36
N ASP A 195 -22.04 30.52 -1.05
CA ASP A 195 -22.59 31.80 -1.47
C ASP A 195 -22.66 31.80 -3.00
N THR A 196 -23.85 31.60 -3.56
CA THR A 196 -24.11 31.59 -5.02
C THR A 196 -24.26 33.01 -5.58
N ASN A 197 -23.75 34.02 -4.88
CA ASN A 197 -23.72 35.40 -5.35
C ASN A 197 -22.39 35.71 -6.07
N LEU A 198 -22.19 35.10 -7.24
CA LEU A 198 -21.31 35.71 -8.24
C LEU A 198 -22.16 36.64 -9.10
N PRO A 199 -21.89 37.96 -9.12
CA PRO A 199 -22.60 38.87 -9.99
C PRO A 199 -22.28 38.53 -11.44
N ASN A 200 -23.36 38.37 -12.22
CA ASN A 200 -23.30 38.18 -13.66
C ASN A 200 -22.76 39.48 -14.29
N HIS A 201 -21.48 39.50 -14.66
CA HIS A 201 -20.92 40.60 -15.46
C HIS A 201 -21.37 40.39 -16.91
N GLY A 202 -22.42 41.13 -17.29
CA GLY A 202 -22.73 41.45 -18.68
C GLY A 202 -21.85 42.57 -19.22
#